data_AF-A0A255SPL4-F1
#
_entry.id   AF-A0A255SPL4-F1
#
_cell.length_a   1.000
_cell.length_b   1.000
_cell.length_c   1.000
_cell.angle_alpha   90.00
_cell.angle_beta   90.00
_cell.angle_gamma   90.00
#
_symmetry.space_group_name_H-M   'P 1'
#
loop_
_entity.id
_entity.type
_entity.pdbx_description
1 polymer ?
#
loop_
_entity_poly.entity_id
_entity_poly.type
_entity_poly.pdbx_seq_one_letter_code
_entity_poly.pdbx_strand_id
1 'polypeptide(L)'
;MVRKYRTEYKSKNLQGFCRDQKVSYNKMLHCLRNDSYRKPKAIEAESCIEPGLHPLVIDRVEPQTSHIAKEQQASTPADMMLDDIDLSFGSQVSLHIGSCSKSALVSLIKEMEGALC
;
A
#
# COMPACT_ATOMS: atom_id res chain seq x y z
N MET A 1 12.32 -18.50 -12.32
CA MET A 1 11.09 -18.06 -13.04
C MET A 1 10.68 -19.00 -14.15
N VAL A 2 11.53 -19.31 -15.14
CA VAL A 2 11.17 -20.21 -16.27
C VAL A 2 10.75 -21.61 -15.82
N ARG A 3 11.46 -22.21 -14.85
CA ARG A 3 11.06 -23.50 -14.26
C ARG A 3 9.68 -23.44 -13.61
N LYS A 4 9.44 -22.44 -12.75
CA LYS A 4 8.16 -22.21 -12.06
C LYS A 4 6.99 -22.05 -13.04
N TYR A 5 7.19 -21.27 -14.11
CA TYR A 5 6.20 -21.13 -15.19
C TYR A 5 5.89 -22.46 -15.88
N ARG A 6 6.92 -23.23 -16.27
CA ARG A 6 6.73 -24.54 -16.92
C ARG A 6 5.98 -25.52 -16.01
N THR A 7 6.22 -25.47 -14.70
CA THR A 7 5.52 -26.31 -13.72
C THR A 7 4.05 -25.91 -13.59
N GLU A 8 3.76 -24.61 -13.45
CA GLU A 8 2.41 -24.13 -13.18
C GLU A 8 1.49 -24.12 -14.41
N TYR A 9 2.02 -23.75 -15.57
CA TYR A 9 1.22 -23.51 -16.78
C TYR A 9 1.46 -24.55 -17.87
N LYS A 10 2.39 -25.50 -17.67
CA LYS A 10 2.75 -26.59 -18.61
C LYS A 10 3.09 -26.14 -20.05
N SER A 11 3.33 -24.84 -20.23
CA SER A 11 3.70 -24.25 -21.52
C SER A 11 5.22 -24.09 -21.60
N LYS A 12 5.75 -24.22 -22.83
CA LYS A 12 7.18 -24.07 -23.10
C LYS A 12 7.59 -22.61 -23.34
N ASN A 13 6.65 -21.75 -23.76
CA ASN A 13 6.95 -20.37 -24.16
C ASN A 13 6.04 -19.38 -23.41
N LEU A 14 6.64 -18.65 -22.46
CA LEU A 14 5.96 -17.63 -21.67
C LEU A 14 5.49 -16.45 -22.53
N GLN A 15 6.33 -16.00 -23.47
CA GLN A 15 6.01 -14.84 -24.31
C GLN A 15 4.87 -15.16 -25.30
N GLY A 16 4.90 -16.36 -25.90
CA GLY A 16 3.81 -16.88 -26.73
C GLY A 16 2.51 -16.96 -25.92
N PHE A 17 2.56 -17.58 -24.75
CA PHE A 17 1.40 -17.65 -23.86
C PHE A 17 0.84 -16.27 -23.47
N CYS A 18 1.70 -15.30 -23.15
CA CYS A 18 1.24 -13.95 -22.80
C CYS A 18 0.52 -13.27 -23.98
N ARG A 19 1.01 -13.46 -25.20
CA ARG A 19 0.36 -12.97 -26.41
C ARG A 19 -0.98 -13.67 -26.66
N ASP A 20 -0.99 -15.00 -26.57
CA ASP A 20 -2.18 -15.82 -26.87
C ASP A 20 -3.29 -15.59 -25.85
N GLN A 21 -2.94 -15.46 -24.56
CA GLN A 21 -3.85 -15.17 -23.46
C GLN A 21 -4.12 -13.66 -23.27
N LYS A 22 -3.52 -12.79 -24.09
CA LYS A 22 -3.63 -11.32 -24.00
C LYS A 22 -3.32 -10.78 -22.59
N VAL A 23 -2.36 -11.37 -21.91
CA VAL A 23 -1.90 -10.93 -20.58
C VAL A 23 -0.55 -10.23 -20.68
N SER A 24 -0.33 -9.22 -19.83
CA SER A 24 0.94 -8.51 -19.80
C SER A 24 2.09 -9.43 -19.39
N TYR A 25 3.12 -9.49 -20.23
CA TYR A 25 4.33 -10.25 -19.97
C TYR A 25 5.01 -9.83 -18.66
N ASN A 26 5.12 -8.52 -18.41
CA ASN A 26 5.69 -8.00 -17.17
C ASN A 26 4.87 -8.40 -15.95
N LYS A 27 3.53 -8.26 -16.00
CA LYS A 27 2.67 -8.72 -14.89
C LYS A 27 2.85 -10.21 -14.64
N MET A 28 2.93 -11.03 -15.69
CA MET A 28 3.16 -12.47 -15.55
C MET A 28 4.54 -12.78 -14.94
N LEU A 29 5.58 -12.04 -15.30
CA LEU A 29 6.88 -12.15 -14.63
C LEU A 29 6.76 -11.81 -13.13
N HIS A 30 6.05 -10.74 -12.77
CA HIS A 30 5.85 -10.41 -11.36
C HIS A 30 5.09 -11.51 -10.60
N CYS A 31 4.05 -12.10 -11.19
CA CYS A 31 3.34 -13.26 -10.61
C CYS A 31 4.24 -14.49 -10.43
N LEU A 32 5.20 -14.70 -11.35
CA LEU A 32 6.15 -15.81 -11.25
C LEU A 32 7.29 -15.54 -10.25
N ARG A 33 7.51 -14.28 -9.87
CA ARG A 33 8.47 -13.87 -8.83
C ARG A 33 7.85 -14.00 -7.45
N ASN A 34 6.67 -13.43 -7.25
CA ASN A 34 6.04 -13.29 -5.93
C ASN A 34 4.66 -13.96 -5.90
N ASP A 35 4.46 -14.86 -4.93
CA ASP A 35 3.19 -15.56 -4.73
C ASP A 35 2.06 -14.62 -4.30
N SER A 36 2.39 -13.49 -3.67
CA SER A 36 1.42 -12.45 -3.28
C SER A 36 0.67 -11.82 -4.45
N TYR A 37 1.26 -11.81 -5.66
CA TYR A 37 0.61 -11.27 -6.87
C TYR A 37 -0.40 -12.27 -7.49
N ARG A 38 -0.37 -13.52 -7.03
CA ARG A 38 -1.24 -14.60 -7.45
C ARG A 38 -2.41 -14.62 -6.47
N LYS A 39 -3.38 -13.73 -6.65
CA LYS A 39 -4.61 -13.73 -5.83
C LYS A 39 -5.14 -15.17 -5.65
N PRO A 40 -5.61 -15.56 -4.45
CA PRO A 40 -6.02 -16.94 -4.18
C PRO A 40 -7.18 -17.35 -5.10
N LYS A 41 -7.10 -18.57 -5.63
CA LYS A 41 -8.28 -19.24 -6.22
C LYS A 41 -9.11 -19.79 -5.06
N ALA A 42 -10.38 -19.42 -5.03
CA ALA A 42 -11.38 -20.05 -4.17
C ALA A 42 -11.46 -21.57 -4.46
N ILE A 43 -11.54 -22.37 -3.41
CA ILE A 43 -11.95 -23.78 -3.45
C ILE A 43 -13.21 -23.85 -2.57
N GLU A 44 -14.27 -24.44 -3.12
CA GLU A 44 -15.63 -24.42 -2.57
C GLU A 44 -15.81 -25.38 -1.38
N ALA A 45 -16.46 -24.83 -0.34
CA ALA A 45 -17.46 -25.37 0.59
C ALA A 45 -17.19 -26.65 1.40
N GLU A 46 -16.96 -26.48 2.72
CA GLU A 46 -17.67 -27.20 3.79
C GLU A 46 -17.94 -26.27 5.00
N SER A 47 -19.22 -26.18 5.36
CA SER A 47 -19.90 -25.63 6.56
C SER A 47 -19.40 -24.38 7.31
N CYS A 48 -20.29 -23.37 7.30
CA CYS A 48 -20.75 -22.57 8.46
C CYS A 48 -19.68 -21.85 9.31
N ILE A 49 -19.36 -20.62 8.91
CA ILE A 49 -19.63 -19.35 9.63
C ILE A 49 -19.15 -18.26 8.66
N GLU A 50 -20.09 -17.52 8.08
CA GLU A 50 -19.79 -16.29 7.33
C GLU A 50 -19.28 -15.22 8.30
N PRO A 51 -18.09 -14.61 8.09
CA PRO A 51 -17.90 -13.21 8.37
C PRO A 51 -18.27 -12.45 7.11
N GLY A 52 -19.57 -12.40 6.81
CA GLY A 52 -20.11 -11.53 5.78
C GLY A 52 -19.65 -10.10 6.08
N LEU A 53 -19.16 -9.41 5.05
CA LEU A 53 -18.77 -8.01 5.19
C LEU A 53 -19.98 -7.22 5.68
N HIS A 54 -19.82 -6.52 6.80
CA HIS A 54 -20.84 -5.61 7.29
C HIS A 54 -21.13 -4.54 6.22
N PRO A 55 -22.40 -4.28 5.89
CA PRO A 55 -22.75 -3.15 5.02
C PRO A 55 -22.20 -1.85 5.63
N LEU A 56 -21.59 -1.01 4.80
CA LEU A 56 -21.19 0.34 5.20
C LEU A 56 -22.45 1.14 5.52
N VAL A 57 -22.78 1.23 6.81
CA VAL A 57 -23.74 2.21 7.32
C VAL A 57 -23.03 3.55 7.30
N ILE A 58 -23.38 4.40 6.33
CA ILE A 58 -22.96 5.79 6.32
C ILE A 58 -23.94 6.53 7.24
N ASP A 59 -23.55 6.71 8.50
CA ASP A 59 -24.24 7.66 9.36
C ASP A 59 -23.99 9.07 8.83
N ARG A 60 -25.04 9.66 8.25
CA ARG A 60 -25.07 11.11 8.03
C ARG A 60 -25.13 11.77 9.40
N VAL A 61 -23.98 12.24 9.87
CA VAL A 61 -23.92 13.14 11.02
C VAL A 61 -24.35 14.52 10.54
N GLU A 62 -25.62 14.86 10.79
CA GLU A 62 -26.02 16.24 10.97
C GLU A 62 -25.17 16.87 12.10
N PRO A 63 -24.85 18.17 12.00
CA PRO A 63 -24.03 18.81 12.99
C PRO A 63 -24.82 18.85 14.30
N GLN A 64 -24.17 18.62 15.43
CA GLN A 64 -24.20 19.46 16.64
C GLN A 64 -23.81 18.65 17.88
N THR A 65 -22.81 19.20 18.56
CA THR A 65 -22.62 19.25 20.01
C THR A 65 -22.36 17.96 20.80
N SER A 66 -21.20 18.02 21.48
CA SER A 66 -20.90 17.54 22.84
C SER A 66 -20.43 16.10 23.11
N HIS A 67 -19.18 16.06 23.58
CA HIS A 67 -18.60 15.24 24.67
C HIS A 67 -18.08 13.80 24.43
N ILE A 68 -16.74 13.73 24.37
CA ILE A 68 -15.78 12.81 25.02
C ILE A 68 -16.05 11.28 24.93
N ALA A 69 -15.16 10.53 24.24
CA ALA A 69 -14.35 9.45 24.84
C ALA A 69 -13.51 8.64 23.82
N LYS A 70 -12.20 8.57 24.14
CA LYS A 70 -11.23 7.48 23.95
C LYS A 70 -10.81 7.09 22.53
N GLU A 71 -9.70 7.70 22.13
CA GLU A 71 -8.78 7.26 21.09
C GLU A 71 -8.37 5.78 21.26
N GLN A 72 -8.57 5.03 20.19
CA GLN A 72 -8.09 3.66 20.04
C GLN A 72 -6.67 3.76 19.48
N GLN A 73 -5.67 3.65 20.36
CA GLN A 73 -4.27 3.51 20.01
C GLN A 73 -4.08 2.25 19.17
N ALA A 74 -4.07 2.42 17.84
CA ALA A 74 -3.45 1.46 16.95
C ALA A 74 -1.95 1.43 17.27
N SER A 75 -1.37 0.23 17.39
CA SER A 75 0.06 0.02 17.61
C SER A 75 0.83 0.81 16.56
N THR A 76 1.50 1.87 17.00
CA THR A 76 2.35 2.70 16.18
C THR A 76 3.42 1.80 15.53
N PRO A 77 3.57 1.78 14.19
CA PRO A 77 4.81 1.29 13.63
C PRO A 77 5.91 2.15 14.24
N ALA A 78 6.94 1.52 14.82
CA ALA A 78 8.09 2.22 15.38
C ALA A 78 8.51 3.35 14.43
N ASP A 79 8.56 4.59 14.94
CA ASP A 79 8.80 5.76 14.10
C ASP A 79 10.19 5.62 13.48
N MET A 80 10.21 5.29 12.19
CA MET A 80 11.44 4.96 11.49
C MET A 80 12.29 6.22 11.39
N MET A 81 13.54 6.12 11.81
CA MET A 81 14.53 7.17 11.58
C MET A 81 14.87 7.18 10.08
N LEU A 82 14.88 8.37 9.51
CA LEU A 82 15.32 8.61 8.15
C LEU A 82 16.81 8.96 8.16
N ASP A 83 17.50 8.59 7.08
CA ASP A 83 18.84 9.11 6.79
C ASP A 83 18.77 10.63 6.57
N ASP A 84 19.92 11.28 6.45
CA ASP A 84 19.99 12.72 6.22
C ASP A 84 19.31 13.13 4.90
N ILE A 85 18.49 14.16 4.95
CA ILE A 85 17.68 14.66 3.83
C ILE A 85 18.09 16.09 3.50
N ASP A 86 18.45 16.33 2.24
CA ASP A 86 18.74 17.66 1.72
C ASP A 86 17.60 18.13 0.81
N LEU A 87 17.00 19.28 1.14
CA LEU A 87 15.96 19.95 0.36
C LEU A 87 16.50 21.26 -0.20
N SER A 88 16.42 21.46 -1.51
CA SER A 88 16.83 22.72 -2.16
C SER A 88 15.60 23.49 -2.66
N PHE A 89 15.47 24.74 -2.23
CA PHE A 89 14.43 25.68 -2.67
C PHE A 89 15.07 26.73 -3.60
N GLY A 90 14.97 26.48 -4.91
CA GLY A 90 15.63 27.30 -5.92
C GLY A 90 17.15 27.25 -5.81
N SER A 91 17.82 28.35 -6.15
CA SER A 91 19.30 28.44 -6.15
C SER A 91 19.90 29.04 -4.88
N GLN A 92 19.08 29.52 -3.95
CA GLN A 92 19.54 30.34 -2.81
C GLN A 92 19.33 29.68 -1.45
N VAL A 93 18.41 28.72 -1.33
CA VAL A 93 18.04 28.14 -0.04
C VAL A 93 18.18 26.63 -0.10
N SER A 94 18.94 26.09 0.85
CA SER A 94 19.09 24.65 1.07
C SER A 94 18.83 24.35 2.54
N LEU A 95 18.03 23.32 2.80
CA LEU A 95 17.68 22.84 4.14
C LEU A 95 18.21 21.41 4.28
N HIS A 96 19.09 21.20 5.26
CA HIS A 96 19.60 19.89 5.63
C HIS A 96 18.87 19.41 6.89
N ILE A 97 18.32 18.20 6.83
CA ILE A 97 17.56 17.58 7.91
C ILE A 97 18.20 16.24 8.24
N GLY A 98 18.97 16.20 9.32
CA GLY A 98 19.59 14.96 9.80
C GLY A 98 18.79 14.26 10.89
N SER A 99 18.87 12.92 10.93
CA SER A 99 18.27 12.08 11.99
C SER A 99 16.81 12.43 12.31
N CYS A 100 16.00 12.67 11.27
CA CYS A 100 14.60 13.02 11.43
C CYS A 100 13.73 11.76 11.40
N SER A 101 12.71 11.71 12.25
CA SER A 101 11.74 10.63 12.18
C SER A 101 10.76 10.86 11.04
N LYS A 102 10.19 9.77 10.53
CA LYS A 102 9.18 9.86 9.47
C LYS A 102 8.00 10.75 9.87
N SER A 103 7.52 10.64 11.12
CA SER A 103 6.40 11.45 11.60
C SER A 103 6.74 12.95 11.68
N ALA A 104 7.96 13.29 12.10
CA ALA A 104 8.44 14.66 12.17
C ALA A 104 8.56 15.29 10.78
N LEU A 105 9.11 14.57 9.80
CA LEU A 105 9.21 15.06 8.42
C LEU A 105 7.83 15.31 7.80
N VAL A 106 6.87 14.39 8.01
CA VAL A 106 5.50 14.56 7.52
C VAL A 106 4.83 15.77 8.17
N SER A 107 5.10 16.02 9.45
CA SER A 107 4.54 17.18 10.16
C SER A 107 5.11 18.49 9.63
N LEU A 108 6.43 18.54 9.38
CA LEU A 108 7.10 19.68 8.77
C LEU A 108 6.51 20.02 7.38
N ILE A 109 6.35 19.02 6.51
CA ILE A 109 5.79 19.23 5.16
C ILE A 109 4.38 19.83 5.25
N LYS A 110 3.53 19.30 6.13
CA LYS A 110 2.16 19.81 6.32
C LYS A 110 2.14 21.25 6.82
N GLU A 111 3.02 21.60 7.75
CA GLU A 111 3.13 22.96 8.25
C GLU A 111 3.61 23.93 7.16
N MET A 112 4.59 23.51 6.35
CA MET A 112 5.07 24.29 5.21
C MET A 112 3.98 24.49 4.14
N GLU A 113 3.17 23.46 3.84
CA GLU A 113 2.03 23.57 2.92
C GLU A 113 0.93 24.49 3.46
N GLY A 114 0.68 24.44 4.78
CA GLY A 114 -0.35 25.26 5.44
C GLY A 114 0.02 26.74 5.59
N ALA A 115 1.31 27.06 5.75
CA ALA A 115 1.80 28.44 5.88
C ALA A 115 1.84 29.21 4.55
N LEU A 116 1.62 28.53 3.41
CA LEU A 116 1.62 29.12 2.06
C LEU A 116 0.23 29.58 1.58
N CYS A 117 -0.78 29.56 2.46
CA CYS A 117 -2.13 30.07 2.19
C CYS A 117 -2.35 31.47 2.76
#